data_AF-E0MU03-F1
#
_entry.id   AF-E0MU03-F1
#
_cell.length_a   1.000
_cell.length_b   1.000
_cell.length_c   1.000
_cell.angle_alpha   90.00
_cell.angle_beta   90.00
_cell.angle_gamma   90.00
#
_symmetry.space_group_name_H-M   'P 1'
#
loop_
_entity.id
_entity.type
_entity.pdbx_description
1 polymer ?
#
loop_
_entity_poly.entity_id
_entity_poly.type
_entity_poly.pdbx_seq_one_letter_code
_entity_poly.pdbx_strand_id
1 'polypeptide(L)'
;MSEEKKPRRLIICCDGTGNEIKENQSNVLKFYKLLKKDEPNQIGYYDVGIGTISDSGAWGRFKNRTKGVIGLAFGYGLDENVLDAYRFLIENYRKGDQIYLLGFSRGAYTVRVLAGLIHMCGLLHPHQANLASYALTIYKRAGTDKDEGIAYRLQEMMDTMRPTIHFMGCWDTVSSILIPRPDRGGIPTLQELPNTDNNPSVRHFRHAMAIDERRRMFRVARWEPDQIFKYLPYIDDEQGEPQIAKQVWFAGVHSDIGGGYTERDSGAAKFPLQWMVDEARDCGLVFREVMVKRLVRGENPSNVEEGGPRDYTAPDATAKLHNSMVWLWPILEVFPKSKKRHDNPAVREGHGIYWPLKERRYIEPGSVLHSSVLERMEKTGYAPVNLPPEN
;
A
#
# COMPACT_ATOMS: atom_id res chain seq x y z
N MET A 1 -20.08 -37.08 8.12
CA MET A 1 -18.97 -36.17 8.47
C MET A 1 -18.65 -35.35 7.24
N SER A 2 -19.10 -34.10 7.17
CA SER A 2 -18.69 -33.20 6.09
C SER A 2 -17.22 -32.85 6.29
N GLU A 3 -16.36 -33.13 5.30
CA GLU A 3 -15.01 -32.58 5.28
C GLU A 3 -15.07 -31.07 5.51
N GLU A 4 -14.39 -30.60 6.56
CA GLU A 4 -14.24 -29.17 6.83
C GLU A 4 -13.49 -28.55 5.65
N LYS A 5 -14.21 -27.88 4.75
CA LYS A 5 -13.61 -27.22 3.59
C LYS A 5 -12.64 -26.15 4.10
N LYS A 6 -11.36 -26.31 3.77
CA LYS A 6 -10.33 -25.29 4.05
C LYS A 6 -10.79 -23.93 3.53
N PRO A 7 -10.58 -22.83 4.29
CA PRO A 7 -10.97 -21.49 3.87
C PRO A 7 -10.18 -21.10 2.61
N ARG A 8 -10.84 -20.41 1.67
CA ARG A 8 -10.18 -19.89 0.48
C ARG A 8 -9.51 -18.56 0.79
N ARG A 9 -8.50 -18.21 0.00
CA ARG A 9 -7.71 -16.99 0.11
C ARG A 9 -8.04 -16.09 -1.06
N LEU A 10 -8.68 -14.96 -0.79
CA LEU A 10 -8.94 -13.91 -1.79
C LEU A 10 -7.86 -12.85 -1.64
N ILE A 11 -7.02 -12.69 -2.66
CA ILE A 11 -5.89 -11.76 -2.65
C ILE A 11 -6.20 -10.58 -3.58
N ILE A 12 -6.20 -9.38 -3.01
CA ILE A 12 -6.33 -8.12 -3.74
C ILE A 12 -4.95 -7.47 -3.79
N CYS A 13 -4.41 -7.25 -4.97
CA CYS A 13 -3.15 -6.54 -5.18
C CYS A 13 -3.40 -5.23 -5.93
N CYS A 14 -3.26 -4.07 -5.28
CA CYS A 14 -3.44 -2.76 -5.90
C CYS A 14 -2.10 -2.03 -6.07
N ASP A 15 -1.75 -1.70 -7.31
CA ASP A 15 -0.51 -0.99 -7.61
C ASP A 15 -0.63 0.55 -7.44
N GLY A 16 0.52 1.22 -7.34
CA GLY A 16 0.64 2.67 -7.38
C GLY A 16 0.44 3.22 -8.79
N THR A 17 0.22 4.54 -8.88
CA THR A 17 0.01 5.24 -10.16
C THR A 17 1.31 5.45 -10.92
N GLY A 18 1.24 5.25 -12.24
CA GLY A 18 2.36 5.42 -13.16
C GLY A 18 3.27 4.21 -13.29
N ASN A 19 2.91 3.06 -12.70
CA ASN A 19 3.64 1.81 -12.87
C ASN A 19 3.15 1.12 -14.17
N GLU A 20 4.00 1.13 -15.20
CA GLU A 20 3.71 0.46 -16.47
C GLU A 20 4.05 -1.04 -16.40
N ILE A 21 3.22 -1.89 -17.02
CA ILE A 21 3.41 -3.35 -17.09
C ILE A 21 4.61 -3.76 -17.98
N LYS A 22 5.31 -2.81 -18.60
CA LYS A 22 6.32 -3.08 -19.64
C LYS A 22 7.68 -3.51 -19.05
N GLU A 23 8.47 -2.59 -18.49
CA GLU A 23 9.86 -2.87 -18.07
C GLU A 23 10.12 -2.64 -16.57
N ASN A 24 9.42 -1.67 -15.97
CA ASN A 24 9.66 -1.23 -14.59
C ASN A 24 8.58 -1.78 -13.65
N GLN A 25 8.72 -3.04 -13.24
CA GLN A 25 7.71 -3.72 -12.44
C GLN A 25 7.76 -3.30 -10.97
N SER A 26 6.58 -2.98 -10.41
CA SER A 26 6.41 -2.79 -8.97
C SER A 26 6.54 -4.12 -8.21
N ASN A 27 6.79 -4.02 -6.91
CA ASN A 27 6.76 -5.14 -5.99
C ASN A 27 5.35 -5.74 -5.85
N VAL A 28 4.28 -4.98 -6.10
CA VAL A 28 2.91 -5.51 -6.14
C VAL A 28 2.73 -6.45 -7.33
N LEU A 29 3.14 -6.04 -8.53
CA LEU A 29 3.06 -6.87 -9.72
C LEU A 29 3.98 -8.09 -9.61
N LYS A 30 5.21 -7.89 -9.12
CA LYS A 30 6.16 -8.97 -8.82
C LYS A 30 5.50 -9.98 -7.86
N PHE A 31 4.97 -9.53 -6.73
CA PHE A 31 4.27 -10.37 -5.76
C PHE A 31 3.08 -11.12 -6.38
N TYR A 32 2.23 -10.45 -7.16
CA TYR A 32 1.10 -11.08 -7.85
C TYR A 32 1.56 -12.17 -8.85
N LYS A 33 2.71 -11.99 -9.50
CA LYS A 33 3.34 -13.02 -10.35
C LYS A 33 3.88 -14.19 -9.53
N LEU A 34 4.24 -14.01 -8.27
CA LEU A 34 4.70 -15.10 -7.41
C LEU A 34 3.56 -16.00 -6.94
N LEU A 35 2.33 -15.48 -6.81
CA LEU A 35 1.17 -16.26 -6.38
C LEU A 35 0.96 -17.51 -7.25
N LYS A 36 0.72 -18.64 -6.59
CA LYS A 36 0.31 -19.90 -7.23
C LYS A 36 -1.17 -19.78 -7.63
N LYS A 37 -1.42 -19.55 -8.93
CA LYS A 37 -2.76 -19.28 -9.50
C LYS A 37 -3.59 -20.53 -9.77
N ASP A 38 -2.91 -21.67 -9.88
CA ASP A 38 -3.46 -23.02 -10.02
C ASP A 38 -3.82 -23.66 -8.66
N GLU A 39 -3.58 -22.95 -7.54
CA GLU A 39 -3.94 -23.41 -6.21
C GLU A 39 -5.47 -23.29 -6.00
N PRO A 40 -6.22 -24.39 -5.79
CA PRO A 40 -7.69 -24.38 -5.83
C PRO A 40 -8.38 -23.44 -4.82
N ASN A 41 -7.72 -23.18 -3.70
CA ASN A 41 -8.23 -22.33 -2.62
C ASN A 41 -7.59 -20.94 -2.63
N GLN A 42 -7.05 -20.47 -3.76
CA GLN A 42 -6.40 -19.17 -3.87
C GLN A 42 -6.84 -18.41 -5.12
N ILE A 43 -7.41 -17.22 -4.95
CA ILE A 43 -7.93 -16.40 -6.04
C ILE A 43 -7.27 -15.03 -5.94
N GLY A 44 -6.55 -14.62 -6.99
CA GLY A 44 -5.82 -13.35 -7.01
C GLY A 44 -6.43 -12.35 -7.99
N TYR A 45 -6.71 -11.15 -7.50
CA TYR A 45 -7.07 -9.96 -8.25
C TYR A 45 -5.89 -8.99 -8.29
N TYR A 46 -5.65 -8.35 -9.44
CA TYR A 46 -4.60 -7.35 -9.62
C TYR A 46 -5.16 -6.11 -10.28
N ASP A 47 -4.96 -4.97 -9.63
CA ASP A 47 -5.28 -3.63 -10.14
C ASP A 47 -3.98 -2.90 -10.51
N VAL A 48 -3.94 -2.36 -11.72
CA VAL A 48 -2.76 -1.72 -12.34
C VAL A 48 -2.50 -0.30 -11.85
N GLY A 49 -3.42 0.30 -11.10
CA GLY A 49 -3.36 1.71 -10.73
C GLY A 49 -3.63 2.66 -11.91
N ILE A 50 -3.76 3.95 -11.61
CA ILE A 50 -4.15 4.99 -12.59
C ILE A 50 -2.97 5.38 -13.50
N GLY A 51 -3.26 5.64 -14.77
CA GLY A 51 -2.33 6.27 -15.71
C GLY A 51 -1.63 5.33 -16.69
N THR A 52 -1.86 4.02 -16.57
CA THR A 52 -1.33 3.01 -17.51
C THR A 52 -2.24 2.96 -18.73
N ILE A 53 -2.08 3.91 -19.66
CA ILE A 53 -2.74 3.87 -20.97
C ILE A 53 -2.24 2.61 -21.68
N SER A 54 -3.08 1.58 -21.74
CA SER A 54 -2.92 0.47 -22.67
C SER A 54 -2.91 1.05 -24.09
N ASP A 55 -1.85 0.79 -24.85
CA ASP A 55 -1.59 1.33 -26.19
C ASP A 55 -2.83 1.39 -27.09
N SER A 56 -3.29 2.60 -27.37
CA SER A 56 -3.95 2.94 -28.63
C SER A 56 -3.60 4.38 -29.02
N GLY A 57 -2.53 4.52 -29.82
CA GLY A 57 -2.21 5.75 -30.54
C GLY A 57 -0.80 6.29 -30.29
N ALA A 58 0.10 6.04 -31.24
CA ALA A 58 1.51 6.47 -31.24
C ALA A 58 1.75 8.00 -31.20
N TRP A 59 0.70 8.83 -31.18
CA TRP A 59 0.77 10.30 -31.18
C TRP A 59 0.76 10.93 -29.77
N GLY A 60 0.51 10.16 -28.70
CA GLY A 60 0.45 10.68 -27.31
C GLY A 60 1.81 10.81 -26.59
N ARG A 61 2.89 10.25 -27.16
CA ARG A 61 4.19 10.05 -26.47
C ARG A 61 4.89 11.33 -26.02
N PHE A 62 4.72 12.45 -26.72
CA PHE A 62 5.39 13.70 -26.34
C PHE A 62 4.62 14.53 -25.30
N LYS A 63 3.29 14.28 -25.14
CA LYS A 63 2.43 15.02 -24.20
C LYS A 63 2.27 14.32 -22.83
N ASN A 64 2.75 13.08 -22.69
CA ASN A 64 2.53 12.26 -21.49
C ASN A 64 3.60 12.44 -20.39
N ARG A 65 4.83 12.85 -20.72
CA ARG A 65 5.84 13.18 -19.69
C ARG A 65 5.51 14.45 -18.90
N THR A 66 4.77 15.39 -19.48
CA THR A 66 4.33 16.63 -18.81
C THR A 66 3.04 16.45 -18.02
N LYS A 67 2.17 15.51 -18.41
CA LYS A 67 0.94 15.17 -17.66
C LYS A 67 1.18 14.34 -16.41
N GLY A 68 2.29 13.59 -16.31
CA GLY A 68 2.58 12.78 -15.12
C GLY A 68 2.81 13.58 -13.83
N VAL A 69 3.29 14.83 -13.95
CA VAL A 69 3.53 15.72 -12.80
C VAL A 69 2.43 16.76 -12.62
N ILE A 70 1.72 17.14 -13.69
CA ILE A 70 0.58 18.09 -13.59
C ILE A 70 -0.74 17.36 -13.29
N GLY A 71 -0.81 16.04 -13.48
CA GLY A 71 -1.91 15.16 -13.08
C GLY A 71 -1.92 14.79 -11.60
N LEU A 72 -1.33 15.60 -10.72
CA LEU A 72 -1.36 15.49 -9.25
C LEU A 72 -2.76 15.79 -8.66
N ALA A 73 -3.84 15.51 -9.40
CA ALA A 73 -5.19 15.42 -8.87
C ALA A 73 -5.32 14.08 -8.14
N PHE A 74 -4.65 13.96 -6.99
CA PHE A 74 -4.74 12.78 -6.14
C PHE A 74 -6.19 12.65 -5.63
N GLY A 75 -6.97 11.79 -6.27
CA GLY A 75 -8.39 11.57 -5.95
C GLY A 75 -9.21 11.11 -7.15
N TYR A 76 -8.84 11.52 -8.37
CA TYR A 76 -9.39 10.94 -9.60
C TYR A 76 -9.00 9.45 -9.64
N GLY A 77 -9.99 8.56 -9.76
CA GLY A 77 -9.88 7.09 -9.88
C GLY A 77 -9.54 6.28 -8.62
N LEU A 78 -9.34 6.90 -7.44
CA LEU A 78 -9.23 6.11 -6.20
C LEU A 78 -10.54 5.37 -5.92
N ASP A 79 -11.66 6.07 -6.07
CA ASP A 79 -13.00 5.50 -5.86
C ASP A 79 -13.25 4.32 -6.81
N GLU A 80 -12.79 4.41 -8.07
CA GLU A 80 -12.90 3.33 -9.06
C GLU A 80 -12.11 2.10 -8.63
N ASN A 81 -10.82 2.24 -8.28
CA ASN A 81 -10.00 1.11 -7.84
C ASN A 81 -10.54 0.46 -6.56
N VAL A 82 -11.04 1.25 -5.60
CA VAL A 82 -11.70 0.72 -4.39
C VAL A 82 -12.97 -0.04 -4.77
N LEU A 83 -13.81 0.52 -5.65
CA LEU A 83 -15.06 -0.11 -6.07
C LEU A 83 -14.83 -1.40 -6.84
N ASP A 84 -13.85 -1.46 -7.72
CA ASP A 84 -13.56 -2.65 -8.51
C ASP A 84 -13.02 -3.79 -7.63
N ALA A 85 -12.12 -3.48 -6.70
CA ALA A 85 -11.67 -4.45 -5.69
C ALA A 85 -12.83 -4.89 -4.76
N TYR A 86 -13.69 -3.96 -4.35
CA TYR A 86 -14.86 -4.26 -3.51
C TYR A 86 -15.87 -5.14 -4.25
N ARG A 87 -16.16 -4.88 -5.52
CA ARG A 87 -17.03 -5.71 -6.37
C ARG A 87 -16.45 -7.10 -6.58
N PHE A 88 -15.14 -7.21 -6.82
CA PHE A 88 -14.48 -8.51 -6.88
C PHE A 88 -14.70 -9.31 -5.59
N LEU A 89 -14.59 -8.68 -4.41
CA LEU A 89 -14.89 -9.34 -3.14
C LEU A 89 -16.37 -9.71 -3.02
N ILE A 90 -17.30 -8.82 -3.38
CA ILE A 90 -18.75 -9.10 -3.38
C ILE A 90 -19.06 -10.36 -4.19
N GLU A 91 -18.48 -10.50 -5.38
CA GLU A 91 -18.76 -11.61 -6.29
C GLU A 91 -18.12 -12.94 -5.85
N ASN A 92 -16.96 -12.88 -5.19
CA ASN A 92 -16.14 -14.07 -4.94
C ASN A 92 -16.15 -14.56 -3.51
N TYR A 93 -16.40 -13.68 -2.53
CA TYR A 93 -16.31 -14.02 -1.11
C TYR A 93 -17.41 -15.00 -0.68
N ARG A 94 -17.02 -15.99 0.10
CA ARG A 94 -17.92 -16.89 0.84
C ARG A 94 -17.57 -16.82 2.31
N LYS A 95 -18.58 -17.01 3.17
CA LYS A 95 -18.39 -17.03 4.63
C LYS A 95 -17.25 -17.98 5.00
N GLY A 96 -16.27 -17.46 5.74
CA GLY A 96 -15.09 -18.20 6.20
C GLY A 96 -13.85 -18.03 5.31
N ASP A 97 -13.97 -17.42 4.13
CA ASP A 97 -12.78 -17.09 3.34
C ASP A 97 -11.91 -16.04 4.04
N GLN A 98 -10.61 -16.07 3.74
CA GLN A 98 -9.62 -15.12 4.22
C GLN A 98 -9.32 -14.08 3.15
N ILE A 99 -9.40 -12.80 3.54
CA ILE A 99 -9.09 -11.66 2.66
C ILE A 99 -7.65 -11.21 2.90
N TYR A 100 -6.87 -11.12 1.83
CA TYR A 100 -5.51 -10.61 1.80
C TYR A 100 -5.47 -9.36 0.95
N LEU A 101 -4.95 -8.27 1.50
CA LEU A 101 -4.91 -6.98 0.87
C LEU A 101 -3.46 -6.52 0.73
N LEU A 102 -3.00 -6.30 -0.49
CA LEU A 102 -1.65 -5.84 -0.76
C LEU A 102 -1.65 -4.60 -1.63
N GLY A 103 -0.77 -3.65 -1.33
CA GLY A 103 -0.60 -2.51 -2.22
C GLY A 103 0.65 -1.69 -1.98
N PHE A 104 1.00 -0.89 -2.98
CA PHE A 104 2.15 0.02 -2.95
C PHE A 104 1.69 1.46 -3.13
N SER A 105 2.27 2.39 -2.36
CA SER A 105 2.07 3.83 -2.55
C SER A 105 0.60 4.22 -2.39
N ARG A 106 -0.03 4.70 -3.46
CA ARG A 106 -1.47 4.93 -3.53
C ARG A 106 -2.27 3.63 -3.46
N GLY A 107 -1.81 2.56 -4.10
CA GLY A 107 -2.45 1.25 -4.02
C GLY A 107 -2.47 0.69 -2.60
N ALA A 108 -1.44 0.99 -1.80
CA ALA A 108 -1.43 0.69 -0.36
C ALA A 108 -2.54 1.47 0.38
N TYR A 109 -2.76 2.73 0.00
CA TYR A 109 -3.87 3.51 0.53
C TYR A 109 -5.23 3.02 0.03
N THR A 110 -5.35 2.61 -1.24
CA THR A 110 -6.54 1.99 -1.82
C THR A 110 -6.98 0.78 -1.00
N VAL A 111 -6.06 -0.12 -0.66
CA VAL A 111 -6.42 -1.31 0.12
C VAL A 111 -6.75 -0.99 1.59
N ARG A 112 -6.15 0.05 2.18
CA ARG A 112 -6.54 0.55 3.51
C ARG A 112 -7.95 1.13 3.49
N VAL A 113 -8.30 1.90 2.45
CA VAL A 113 -9.65 2.42 2.24
C VAL A 113 -10.66 1.29 2.02
N LEU A 114 -10.30 0.28 1.23
CA LEU A 114 -11.12 -0.91 1.04
C LEU A 114 -11.40 -1.64 2.36
N ALA A 115 -10.37 -1.81 3.21
CA ALA A 115 -10.54 -2.38 4.54
C ALA A 115 -11.43 -1.51 5.43
N GLY A 116 -11.28 -0.18 5.39
CA GLY A 116 -12.16 0.76 6.10
C GLY A 116 -13.61 0.67 5.65
N LEU A 117 -13.84 0.57 4.33
CA LEU A 117 -15.17 0.38 3.75
C LEU A 117 -15.79 -0.94 4.22
N ILE A 118 -15.04 -2.04 4.17
CA ILE A 118 -15.52 -3.35 4.65
C ILE A 118 -15.81 -3.32 6.15
N HIS A 119 -14.96 -2.68 6.95
CA HIS A 119 -15.17 -2.54 8.39
C HIS A 119 -16.47 -1.79 8.71
N MET A 120 -16.68 -0.63 8.07
CA MET A 120 -17.79 0.26 8.39
C MET A 120 -19.12 -0.11 7.71
N CYS A 121 -19.08 -0.58 6.46
CA CYS A 121 -20.28 -0.87 5.67
C CYS A 121 -20.53 -2.38 5.47
N GLY A 122 -19.57 -3.23 5.85
CA GLY A 122 -19.60 -4.65 5.52
C GLY A 122 -19.36 -4.90 4.03
N LEU A 123 -19.54 -6.15 3.64
CA LEU A 123 -19.47 -6.63 2.26
C LEU A 123 -20.89 -6.95 1.78
N LEU A 124 -21.36 -6.24 0.75
CA LEU A 124 -22.67 -6.48 0.14
C LEU A 124 -22.76 -7.90 -0.43
N HIS A 125 -23.99 -8.40 -0.54
CA HIS A 125 -24.25 -9.64 -1.26
C HIS A 125 -24.12 -9.45 -2.78
N PRO A 126 -23.82 -10.52 -3.55
CA PRO A 126 -23.72 -10.45 -5.01
C PRO A 126 -24.91 -9.77 -5.71
N HIS A 127 -26.13 -10.02 -5.23
CA HIS A 127 -27.36 -9.44 -5.79
C HIS A 127 -27.56 -7.96 -5.42
N GLN A 128 -26.72 -7.39 -4.55
CA GLN A 128 -26.71 -5.98 -4.14
C GLN A 128 -25.50 -5.22 -4.72
N ALA A 129 -24.73 -5.81 -5.64
CA ALA A 129 -23.49 -5.22 -6.18
C ALA A 129 -23.71 -3.83 -6.83
N ASN A 130 -24.93 -3.54 -7.30
CA ASN A 130 -25.32 -2.24 -7.82
C ASN A 130 -25.26 -1.10 -6.77
N LEU A 131 -25.26 -1.44 -5.48
CA LEU A 131 -25.20 -0.50 -4.36
C LEU A 131 -23.76 -0.22 -3.88
N ALA A 132 -22.74 -0.83 -4.49
CA ALA A 132 -21.34 -0.64 -4.11
C ALA A 132 -20.92 0.85 -4.08
N SER A 133 -21.30 1.62 -5.11
CA SER A 133 -21.01 3.07 -5.18
C SER A 133 -21.71 3.86 -4.07
N TYR A 134 -22.90 3.41 -3.67
CA TYR A 134 -23.65 4.02 -2.59
C TYR A 134 -22.99 3.75 -1.23
N ALA A 135 -22.56 2.51 -0.99
CA ALA A 135 -21.80 2.14 0.21
C ALA A 135 -20.51 2.96 0.35
N LEU A 136 -19.74 3.11 -0.73
CA LEU A 136 -18.53 3.95 -0.73
C LEU A 136 -18.86 5.42 -0.42
N THR A 137 -19.95 5.94 -0.97
CA THR A 137 -20.39 7.31 -0.70
C THR A 137 -20.74 7.51 0.78
N ILE A 138 -21.46 6.56 1.38
CA ILE A 138 -21.78 6.58 2.81
C ILE A 138 -20.52 6.54 3.65
N TYR A 139 -19.60 5.62 3.36
CA TYR A 139 -18.33 5.51 4.07
C TYR A 139 -17.52 6.83 4.05
N LYS A 140 -17.42 7.50 2.89
CA LYS A 140 -16.74 8.80 2.76
C LYS A 140 -17.44 9.91 3.54
N ARG A 141 -18.78 9.88 3.62
CA ARG A 141 -19.58 10.83 4.41
C ARG A 141 -19.42 10.58 5.91
N ALA A 142 -19.43 9.33 6.36
CA ALA A 142 -19.26 8.98 7.77
C ALA A 142 -17.97 9.60 8.36
N GLY A 143 -16.87 9.61 7.59
CA GLY A 143 -15.65 10.30 8.00
C GLY A 143 -15.69 11.82 7.96
N THR A 144 -16.45 12.39 7.03
CA THR A 144 -16.58 13.85 6.89
C THR A 144 -17.46 14.42 8.01
N ASP A 145 -18.56 13.73 8.30
CA ASP A 145 -19.60 14.17 9.23
C ASP A 145 -19.35 13.67 10.66
N LYS A 146 -18.36 12.77 10.84
CA LYS A 146 -18.08 12.05 12.09
C LYS A 146 -19.31 11.31 12.64
N ASP A 147 -20.18 10.85 11.74
CA ASP A 147 -21.36 10.03 12.07
C ASP A 147 -21.16 8.60 11.56
N GLU A 148 -20.48 7.79 12.36
CA GLU A 148 -20.27 6.36 12.09
C GLU A 148 -21.59 5.58 12.10
N GLY A 149 -22.63 6.12 12.74
CA GLY A 149 -23.97 5.53 12.80
C GLY A 149 -24.63 5.39 11.43
N ILE A 150 -24.26 6.21 10.43
CA ILE A 150 -24.78 6.07 9.05
C ILE A 150 -24.31 4.76 8.43
N ALA A 151 -23.03 4.41 8.62
CA ALA A 151 -22.48 3.19 8.05
C ALA A 151 -23.06 1.94 8.73
N TYR A 152 -23.33 2.01 10.04
CA TYR A 152 -24.02 0.96 10.77
C TYR A 152 -25.45 0.74 10.28
N ARG A 153 -26.22 1.82 10.08
CA ARG A 153 -27.58 1.72 9.54
C ARG A 153 -27.59 1.05 8.17
N LEU A 154 -26.59 1.33 7.32
CA LEU A 154 -26.44 0.63 6.05
C LEU A 154 -26.22 -0.88 6.25
N GLN A 155 -25.35 -1.27 7.19
CA GLN A 155 -25.11 -2.68 7.50
C GLN A 155 -26.39 -3.40 7.93
N GLU A 156 -27.19 -2.79 8.82
CA GLU A 156 -28.45 -3.37 9.29
C GLU A 156 -29.51 -3.43 8.18
N MET A 157 -29.68 -2.35 7.42
CA MET A 157 -30.70 -2.27 6.37
C MET A 157 -30.43 -3.20 5.19
N MET A 158 -29.15 -3.44 4.89
CA MET A 158 -28.74 -4.24 3.73
C MET A 158 -28.35 -5.67 4.08
N ASP A 159 -28.33 -6.03 5.37
CA ASP A 159 -27.86 -7.32 5.89
C ASP A 159 -26.49 -7.72 5.31
N THR A 160 -25.50 -6.85 5.46
CA THR A 160 -24.17 -7.07 4.86
C THR A 160 -23.34 -8.12 5.60
N MET A 161 -22.52 -8.86 4.85
CA MET A 161 -21.53 -9.75 5.43
C MET A 161 -20.43 -8.95 6.13
N ARG A 162 -19.84 -9.52 7.18
CA ARG A 162 -18.81 -8.83 7.98
C ARG A 162 -17.48 -9.60 7.99
N PRO A 163 -16.80 -9.73 6.84
CA PRO A 163 -15.50 -10.37 6.82
C PRO A 163 -14.45 -9.51 7.52
N THR A 164 -13.50 -10.17 8.18
CA THR A 164 -12.25 -9.54 8.63
C THR A 164 -11.19 -9.60 7.56
N ILE A 165 -10.17 -8.75 7.68
CA ILE A 165 -8.99 -8.79 6.84
C ILE A 165 -7.94 -9.66 7.54
N HIS A 166 -7.63 -10.80 6.93
CA HIS A 166 -6.64 -11.73 7.49
C HIS A 166 -5.24 -11.13 7.44
N PHE A 167 -4.85 -10.58 6.29
CA PHE A 167 -3.52 -9.97 6.11
C PHE A 167 -3.60 -8.69 5.27
N MET A 168 -2.89 -7.65 5.70
CA MET A 168 -2.69 -6.42 4.95
C MET A 168 -1.19 -6.11 4.82
N GLY A 169 -0.70 -6.10 3.58
CA GLY A 169 0.70 -5.81 3.24
C GLY A 169 0.84 -4.51 2.45
N CYS A 170 1.53 -3.53 3.00
CA CYS A 170 1.76 -2.23 2.38
C CYS A 170 3.25 -2.03 2.07
N TRP A 171 3.54 -1.58 0.85
CA TRP A 171 4.81 -0.91 0.54
C TRP A 171 4.58 0.59 0.54
N ASP A 172 5.30 1.28 1.41
CA ASP A 172 5.47 2.73 1.45
C ASP A 172 4.19 3.57 1.21
N THR A 173 3.13 3.31 1.98
CA THR A 173 1.85 4.01 1.88
C THR A 173 2.00 5.54 1.91
N VAL A 174 1.37 6.22 0.95
CA VAL A 174 1.27 7.68 0.91
C VAL A 174 -0.20 8.10 0.88
N SER A 175 -0.64 8.88 1.86
CA SER A 175 -2.05 9.29 2.05
C SER A 175 -2.38 10.64 1.39
N SER A 176 -1.55 11.15 0.49
CA SER A 176 -1.71 12.50 -0.07
C SER A 176 -2.84 12.57 -1.11
N ILE A 177 -4.11 12.45 -0.70
CA ILE A 177 -5.28 12.65 -1.57
C ILE A 177 -5.68 14.12 -1.53
N LEU A 178 -5.49 14.83 -2.62
CA LEU A 178 -5.90 16.21 -2.83
C LEU A 178 -7.19 16.21 -3.66
N ILE A 179 -8.33 16.26 -2.97
CA ILE A 179 -9.63 16.31 -3.64
C ILE A 179 -9.97 17.77 -3.93
N PRO A 180 -10.13 18.18 -5.20
CA PRO A 180 -10.61 19.51 -5.53
C PRO A 180 -12.02 19.68 -4.96
N ARG A 181 -12.24 20.72 -4.16
CA ARG A 181 -13.54 21.01 -3.53
C ARG A 181 -14.28 22.09 -4.32
N PRO A 182 -15.31 21.76 -5.10
CA PRO A 182 -16.09 22.75 -5.86
C PRO A 182 -16.73 23.80 -4.93
N ASP A 183 -17.10 23.40 -3.72
CA ASP A 183 -17.62 24.25 -2.64
C ASP A 183 -16.60 25.27 -2.10
N ARG A 184 -15.30 25.09 -2.40
CA ARG A 184 -14.22 25.99 -2.01
C ARG A 184 -13.47 26.58 -3.21
N GLY A 185 -14.19 26.84 -4.30
CA GLY A 185 -13.59 27.40 -5.52
C GLY A 185 -12.54 26.50 -6.16
N GLY A 186 -12.62 25.19 -5.95
CA GLY A 186 -11.67 24.22 -6.48
C GLY A 186 -10.40 24.04 -5.66
N ILE A 187 -10.24 24.72 -4.50
CA ILE A 187 -9.07 24.54 -3.63
C ILE A 187 -9.02 23.09 -3.15
N PRO A 188 -7.97 22.33 -3.48
CA PRO A 188 -7.90 20.93 -3.11
C PRO A 188 -7.65 20.78 -1.61
N THR A 189 -8.42 19.90 -0.99
CA THR A 189 -8.26 19.56 0.43
C THR A 189 -7.83 18.12 0.59
N LEU A 190 -6.98 17.91 1.59
CA LEU A 190 -6.57 16.60 2.05
C LEU A 190 -7.71 16.00 2.89
N GLN A 191 -8.39 15.01 2.32
CA GLN A 191 -9.42 14.23 3.00
C GLN A 191 -8.77 12.98 3.61
N GLU A 192 -8.92 12.83 4.92
CA GLU A 192 -8.63 11.58 5.62
C GLU A 192 -9.91 10.75 5.60
N LEU A 193 -9.79 9.50 5.15
CA LEU A 193 -10.89 8.54 5.17
C LEU A 193 -10.81 7.72 6.46
N PRO A 194 -11.96 7.37 7.06
CA PRO A 194 -11.99 6.62 8.31
C PRO A 194 -11.25 5.30 8.23
N ASN A 195 -10.73 4.83 9.35
CA ASN A 195 -10.18 3.48 9.49
C ASN A 195 -9.09 3.10 8.45
N THR A 196 -8.26 4.07 8.05
CA THR A 196 -7.16 3.86 7.08
C THR A 196 -5.77 3.71 7.72
N ASP A 197 -5.62 4.08 8.99
CA ASP A 197 -4.43 3.94 9.83
C ASP A 197 -4.72 3.20 11.15
N ASN A 198 -5.99 3.15 11.57
CA ASN A 198 -6.52 2.34 12.66
C ASN A 198 -7.72 1.51 12.18
N ASN A 199 -7.60 0.18 12.11
CA ASN A 199 -8.69 -0.67 11.65
C ASN A 199 -8.76 -1.97 12.45
N PRO A 200 -9.76 -2.11 13.35
CA PRO A 200 -9.93 -3.30 14.19
C PRO A 200 -10.23 -4.58 13.40
N SER A 201 -10.70 -4.50 12.15
CA SER A 201 -10.96 -5.69 11.33
C SER A 201 -9.71 -6.30 10.70
N VAL A 202 -8.54 -5.67 10.83
CA VAL A 202 -7.28 -6.20 10.28
C VAL A 202 -6.57 -7.04 11.34
N ARG A 203 -6.22 -8.29 11.03
CA ARG A 203 -5.52 -9.18 11.97
C ARG A 203 -4.00 -9.07 11.90
N HIS A 204 -3.46 -9.23 10.70
CA HIS A 204 -2.02 -9.14 10.45
C HIS A 204 -1.73 -7.93 9.55
N PHE A 205 -0.96 -6.97 10.04
CA PHE A 205 -0.58 -5.77 9.28
C PHE A 205 0.94 -5.72 9.05
N ARG A 206 1.38 -5.43 7.83
CA ARG A 206 2.79 -5.31 7.43
C ARG A 206 3.00 -4.06 6.63
N HIS A 207 4.00 -3.26 6.99
CA HIS A 207 4.34 -2.05 6.23
C HIS A 207 5.85 -1.90 6.06
N ALA A 208 6.33 -2.03 4.83
CA ALA A 208 7.70 -1.71 4.46
C ALA A 208 7.81 -0.21 4.14
N MET A 209 8.72 0.52 4.79
CA MET A 209 8.81 1.98 4.70
C MET A 209 10.20 2.45 4.25
N ALA A 210 10.24 3.50 3.44
CA ALA A 210 11.47 4.06 2.89
C ALA A 210 12.16 5.03 3.87
N ILE A 211 13.46 4.85 4.14
CA ILE A 211 14.26 5.75 4.99
C ILE A 211 14.65 7.04 4.27
N ASP A 212 15.04 6.97 2.99
CA ASP A 212 15.69 8.07 2.27
C ASP A 212 14.75 8.97 1.46
N GLU A 213 13.45 8.67 1.46
CA GLU A 213 12.45 9.47 0.76
C GLU A 213 12.28 10.86 1.41
N ARG A 214 12.30 11.90 0.58
CA ARG A 214 12.37 13.32 1.01
C ARG A 214 11.34 14.21 0.32
N ARG A 215 10.59 13.70 -0.66
CA ARG A 215 9.59 14.49 -1.38
C ARG A 215 8.44 14.81 -0.43
N ARG A 216 8.10 16.09 -0.29
CA ARG A 216 7.06 16.62 0.60
C ARG A 216 5.68 15.96 0.48
N MET A 217 5.35 15.41 -0.69
CA MET A 217 4.07 14.76 -0.99
C MET A 217 4.09 13.26 -0.72
N PHE A 218 5.26 12.69 -0.42
CA PHE A 218 5.48 11.27 -0.15
C PHE A 218 5.76 11.04 1.35
N ARG A 219 5.01 11.75 2.21
CA ARG A 219 5.03 11.47 3.64
C ARG A 219 4.35 10.12 3.89
N VAL A 220 4.99 9.31 4.71
CA VAL A 220 4.52 7.94 5.00
C VAL A 220 3.30 8.00 5.88
N ALA A 221 2.24 7.30 5.47
CA ALA A 221 1.04 7.12 6.29
C ALA A 221 1.28 5.91 7.22
N ARG A 222 1.66 6.19 8.46
CA ARG A 222 1.93 5.17 9.48
C ARG A 222 0.64 4.44 9.87
N TRP A 223 0.83 3.29 10.52
CA TRP A 223 -0.23 2.55 11.18
C TRP A 223 -0.13 2.83 12.68
N GLU A 224 -1.26 3.08 13.34
CA GLU A 224 -1.26 3.35 14.78
C GLU A 224 -0.84 2.08 15.56
N PRO A 225 -0.02 2.21 16.62
CA PRO A 225 0.45 1.07 17.40
C PRO A 225 -0.67 0.49 18.29
N ASP A 226 -0.41 -0.70 18.84
CA ASP A 226 -1.18 -1.33 19.93
C ASP A 226 -2.70 -1.45 19.70
N GLN A 227 -3.11 -1.62 18.44
CA GLN A 227 -4.51 -1.84 18.07
C GLN A 227 -5.01 -3.22 18.49
N ILE A 228 -6.32 -3.30 18.75
CA ILE A 228 -7.01 -4.54 19.06
C ILE A 228 -7.73 -5.06 17.80
N PHE A 229 -7.42 -6.29 17.41
CA PHE A 229 -8.14 -7.04 16.40
C PHE A 229 -9.49 -7.53 16.95
N LYS A 230 -10.55 -7.21 16.21
CA LYS A 230 -11.93 -7.60 16.50
C LYS A 230 -12.50 -8.45 15.38
N TYR A 231 -12.88 -9.69 15.73
CA TYR A 231 -13.53 -10.60 14.78
C TYR A 231 -14.99 -10.21 14.47
N LEU A 232 -15.59 -9.35 15.30
CA LEU A 232 -16.88 -8.70 15.06
C LEU A 232 -16.82 -7.22 15.50
N PRO A 233 -17.55 -6.30 14.85
CA PRO A 233 -17.44 -4.86 15.15
C PRO A 233 -17.79 -4.41 16.58
N TYR A 234 -18.59 -5.19 17.34
CA TYR A 234 -19.11 -4.80 18.67
C TYR A 234 -18.66 -5.69 19.82
N ILE A 235 -17.63 -6.51 19.61
CA ILE A 235 -17.02 -7.16 20.78
C ILE A 235 -16.30 -6.11 21.61
N ASP A 236 -16.36 -6.28 22.93
CA ASP A 236 -15.60 -5.46 23.86
C ASP A 236 -14.10 -5.64 23.61
N ASP A 237 -13.30 -4.60 23.91
CA ASP A 237 -11.86 -4.65 23.69
C ASP A 237 -11.20 -5.80 24.46
N GLU A 238 -11.74 -6.15 25.64
CA GLU A 238 -11.31 -7.29 26.46
C GLU A 238 -11.49 -8.65 25.77
N GLN A 239 -12.40 -8.75 24.80
CA GLN A 239 -12.66 -9.95 24.01
C GLN A 239 -11.89 -9.98 22.69
N GLY A 240 -11.23 -8.88 22.34
CA GLY A 240 -10.38 -8.78 21.17
C GLY A 240 -9.00 -9.41 21.38
N GLU A 241 -8.28 -9.60 20.30
CA GLU A 241 -6.89 -10.07 20.33
C GLU A 241 -5.96 -8.90 19.97
N PRO A 242 -4.74 -8.80 20.52
CA PRO A 242 -3.77 -7.82 20.02
C PRO A 242 -3.53 -8.00 18.52
N GLN A 243 -3.60 -6.90 17.75
CA GLN A 243 -3.29 -6.93 16.34
C GLN A 243 -1.79 -7.20 16.13
N ILE A 244 -1.47 -8.06 15.17
CA ILE A 244 -0.08 -8.38 14.86
C ILE A 244 0.40 -7.44 13.75
N ALA A 245 0.83 -6.23 14.13
CA ALA A 245 1.34 -5.20 13.23
C ALA A 245 2.88 -5.17 13.23
N LYS A 246 3.50 -5.10 12.04
CA LYS A 246 4.95 -4.85 11.89
C LYS A 246 5.18 -3.74 10.89
N GLN A 247 5.87 -2.68 11.32
CA GLN A 247 6.31 -1.58 10.49
C GLN A 247 7.83 -1.60 10.43
N VAL A 248 8.41 -1.82 9.25
CA VAL A 248 9.84 -2.07 9.07
C VAL A 248 10.44 -1.07 8.09
N TRP A 249 11.55 -0.46 8.48
CA TRP A 249 12.26 0.52 7.67
C TRP A 249 13.36 -0.13 6.82
N PHE A 250 13.43 0.31 5.58
CA PHE A 250 14.37 -0.15 4.56
C PHE A 250 15.12 1.03 3.93
N ALA A 251 16.38 0.81 3.57
CA ALA A 251 17.21 1.81 2.92
C ALA A 251 16.71 2.10 1.49
N GLY A 252 16.81 3.36 1.05
CA GLY A 252 16.35 3.81 -0.26
C GLY A 252 15.11 4.69 -0.24
N VAL A 253 14.72 5.12 -1.44
CA VAL A 253 13.56 6.00 -1.67
C VAL A 253 12.29 5.18 -1.95
N HIS A 254 11.15 5.86 -2.15
CA HIS A 254 9.83 5.22 -2.34
C HIS A 254 9.81 4.01 -3.30
N SER A 255 10.44 4.14 -4.48
CA SER A 255 10.50 3.08 -5.50
C SER A 255 11.62 2.06 -5.25
N ASP A 256 12.57 2.34 -4.35
CA ASP A 256 13.46 1.30 -3.82
C ASP A 256 12.69 0.37 -2.88
N ILE A 257 11.51 0.78 -2.36
CA ILE A 257 10.69 -0.05 -1.48
C ILE A 257 9.58 -0.77 -2.23
N GLY A 258 8.85 -0.02 -3.05
CA GLY A 258 7.74 -0.57 -3.83
C GLY A 258 8.09 -1.06 -5.22
N GLY A 259 9.35 -1.00 -5.63
CA GLY A 259 9.77 -1.30 -7.00
C GLY A 259 9.43 -0.19 -8.00
N GLY A 260 9.60 -0.49 -9.28
CA GLY A 260 9.43 0.47 -10.38
C GLY A 260 10.73 1.05 -10.96
N TYR A 261 11.90 0.60 -10.47
CA TYR A 261 13.17 0.75 -11.19
C TYR A 261 13.43 -0.44 -12.11
N THR A 262 14.40 -0.30 -12.99
CA THR A 262 14.81 -1.37 -13.91
C THR A 262 15.25 -2.60 -13.13
N GLU A 263 15.13 -3.78 -13.72
CA GLU A 263 15.50 -5.02 -13.03
C GLU A 263 16.98 -5.03 -12.62
N ARG A 264 17.88 -4.48 -13.45
CA ARG A 264 19.31 -4.31 -13.16
C ARG A 264 19.58 -3.47 -11.91
N ASP A 265 18.77 -2.44 -11.69
CA ASP A 265 18.94 -1.52 -10.55
C ASP A 265 18.05 -1.91 -9.35
N SER A 266 17.36 -3.05 -9.40
CA SER A 266 16.34 -3.41 -8.41
C SER A 266 16.85 -4.14 -7.16
N GLY A 267 18.18 -4.29 -6.99
CA GLY A 267 18.79 -5.07 -5.90
C GLY A 267 18.32 -4.66 -4.50
N ALA A 268 18.21 -3.35 -4.22
CA ALA A 268 17.68 -2.85 -2.94
C ALA A 268 16.19 -3.17 -2.76
N ALA A 269 15.40 -3.12 -3.84
CA ALA A 269 13.96 -3.38 -3.84
C ALA A 269 13.60 -4.86 -3.67
N LYS A 270 14.58 -5.78 -3.72
CA LYS A 270 14.37 -7.19 -3.43
C LYS A 270 14.17 -7.47 -1.95
N PHE A 271 14.80 -6.72 -1.04
CA PHE A 271 14.61 -6.96 0.41
C PHE A 271 13.16 -6.71 0.86
N PRO A 272 12.52 -5.59 0.54
CA PRO A 272 11.10 -5.36 0.87
C PRO A 272 10.14 -6.35 0.20
N LEU A 273 10.49 -6.83 -1.00
CA LEU A 273 9.70 -7.87 -1.69
C LEU A 273 9.84 -9.22 -0.98
N GLN A 274 11.06 -9.66 -0.70
CA GLN A 274 11.36 -10.90 0.01
C GLN A 274 10.69 -10.92 1.38
N TRP A 275 10.85 -9.84 2.16
CA TRP A 275 10.22 -9.70 3.47
C TRP A 275 8.70 -9.84 3.40
N MET A 276 8.04 -9.16 2.45
CA MET A 276 6.59 -9.27 2.32
C MET A 276 6.13 -10.66 1.88
N VAL A 277 6.90 -11.34 1.02
CA VAL A 277 6.62 -12.73 0.60
C VAL A 277 6.70 -13.66 1.80
N ASP A 278 7.72 -13.50 2.64
CA ASP A 278 7.90 -14.36 3.82
C ASP A 278 6.79 -14.11 4.86
N GLU A 279 6.49 -12.85 5.19
CA GLU A 279 5.41 -12.53 6.14
C GLU A 279 4.03 -13.00 5.65
N ALA A 280 3.77 -12.91 4.34
CA ALA A 280 2.51 -13.39 3.77
C ALA A 280 2.46 -14.92 3.66
N ARG A 281 3.60 -15.59 3.45
CA ARG A 281 3.72 -17.05 3.49
C ARG A 281 3.42 -17.58 4.89
N ASP A 282 3.96 -16.93 5.92
CA ASP A 282 3.71 -17.27 7.32
C ASP A 282 2.22 -17.11 7.69
N CYS A 283 1.52 -16.21 6.99
CA CYS A 283 0.07 -16.04 7.12
C CYS A 283 -0.77 -16.99 6.25
N GLY A 284 -0.15 -17.89 5.47
CA GLY A 284 -0.83 -18.96 4.73
C GLY A 284 -0.95 -18.76 3.21
N LEU A 285 -0.33 -17.74 2.62
CA LEU A 285 -0.27 -17.61 1.16
C LEU A 285 0.66 -18.63 0.52
N VAL A 286 0.25 -19.11 -0.67
CA VAL A 286 1.00 -20.10 -1.43
C VAL A 286 1.63 -19.45 -2.67
N PHE A 287 2.94 -19.60 -2.79
CA PHE A 287 3.73 -19.04 -3.89
C PHE A 287 4.30 -20.13 -4.81
N ARG A 288 4.64 -19.73 -6.03
CA ARG A 288 5.41 -20.55 -6.97
C ARG A 288 6.88 -20.45 -6.60
N GLU A 289 7.39 -21.45 -5.87
CA GLU A 289 8.75 -21.43 -5.32
C GLU A 289 9.84 -21.24 -6.38
N VAL A 290 9.66 -21.78 -7.59
CA VAL A 290 10.57 -21.53 -8.72
C VAL A 290 10.64 -20.04 -9.07
N MET A 291 9.50 -19.34 -9.05
CA MET A 291 9.47 -17.91 -9.30
C MET A 291 10.03 -17.10 -8.14
N VAL A 292 9.87 -17.56 -6.88
CA VAL A 292 10.47 -16.92 -5.71
C VAL A 292 11.99 -16.94 -5.81
N LYS A 293 12.58 -18.12 -6.04
CA LYS A 293 14.03 -18.28 -6.23
C LYS A 293 14.58 -17.38 -7.33
N ARG A 294 13.91 -17.34 -8.47
CA ARG A 294 14.35 -16.52 -9.61
C ARG A 294 14.13 -15.03 -9.38
N LEU A 295 12.88 -14.62 -9.25
CA LEU A 295 12.50 -13.22 -9.28
C LEU A 295 12.89 -12.48 -7.99
N VAL A 296 12.87 -13.16 -6.84
CA VAL A 296 13.14 -12.52 -5.55
C VAL A 296 14.59 -12.68 -5.14
N ARG A 297 15.15 -13.90 -5.29
CA ARG A 297 16.52 -14.21 -4.85
C ARG A 297 17.57 -14.07 -5.96
N GLY A 298 17.17 -13.86 -7.21
CA GLY A 298 18.09 -13.74 -8.34
C GLY A 298 18.76 -15.06 -8.74
N GLU A 299 18.21 -16.21 -8.33
CA GLU A 299 18.74 -17.53 -8.67
C GLU A 299 18.38 -17.89 -10.13
N ASN A 300 19.08 -17.29 -11.10
CA ASN A 300 18.82 -17.50 -12.52
C ASN A 300 19.37 -18.85 -13.00
N PRO A 301 18.59 -19.64 -13.78
CA PRO A 301 19.09 -20.84 -14.43
C PRO A 301 20.23 -20.54 -15.41
N SER A 302 21.12 -21.52 -15.64
CA SER A 302 22.30 -21.37 -16.52
C SER A 302 21.99 -21.05 -17.98
N ASN A 303 20.75 -21.27 -18.43
CA ASN A 303 20.30 -20.97 -19.79
C ASN A 303 19.67 -19.57 -19.94
N VAL A 304 19.70 -18.74 -18.88
CA VAL A 304 19.28 -17.34 -18.95
C VAL A 304 20.47 -16.49 -19.37
N GLU A 305 20.31 -15.73 -20.45
CA GLU A 305 21.31 -14.76 -20.91
C GLU A 305 21.41 -13.59 -19.93
N GLU A 306 22.64 -13.22 -19.55
CA GLU A 306 22.93 -12.08 -18.69
C GLU A 306 22.45 -10.78 -19.33
N GLY A 307 21.73 -9.95 -18.57
CA GLY A 307 21.06 -8.76 -19.06
C GLY A 307 19.83 -9.03 -19.94
N GLY A 308 19.45 -10.30 -20.13
CA GLY A 308 18.26 -10.69 -20.87
C GLY A 308 16.95 -10.39 -20.11
N PRO A 309 15.78 -10.47 -20.78
CA PRO A 309 14.47 -10.16 -20.19
C PRO A 309 14.03 -11.09 -19.04
N ARG A 310 14.79 -12.16 -18.79
CA ARG A 310 14.55 -13.17 -17.77
C ARG A 310 15.66 -13.21 -16.71
N ASP A 311 16.63 -12.31 -16.82
CA ASP A 311 17.71 -12.12 -15.85
C ASP A 311 17.19 -11.25 -14.70
N TYR A 312 17.15 -11.83 -13.52
CA TYR A 312 16.68 -11.18 -12.30
C TYR A 312 17.84 -10.90 -11.37
N THR A 313 17.94 -9.66 -10.89
CA THR A 313 19.01 -9.25 -9.97
C THR A 313 18.75 -9.84 -8.58
N ALA A 314 19.80 -10.29 -7.90
CA ALA A 314 19.73 -10.76 -6.52
C ALA A 314 19.55 -9.58 -5.52
N PRO A 315 19.05 -9.82 -4.31
CA PRO A 315 19.10 -8.83 -3.24
C PRO A 315 20.55 -8.44 -2.94
N ASP A 316 20.81 -7.13 -2.93
CA ASP A 316 22.16 -6.60 -2.67
C ASP A 316 22.08 -5.37 -1.77
N ALA A 317 22.59 -5.51 -0.55
CA ALA A 317 22.60 -4.44 0.45
C ALA A 317 23.52 -3.28 0.03
N THR A 318 24.46 -3.51 -0.86
CA THR A 318 25.40 -2.51 -1.40
C THR A 318 24.92 -1.84 -2.68
N ALA A 319 23.79 -2.30 -3.26
CA ALA A 319 23.22 -1.78 -4.49
C ALA A 319 23.06 -0.25 -4.44
N LYS A 320 23.21 0.41 -5.59
CA LYS A 320 23.08 1.87 -5.66
C LYS A 320 21.65 2.29 -5.30
N LEU A 321 21.50 3.09 -4.25
CA LEU A 321 20.20 3.70 -3.91
C LEU A 321 19.87 4.83 -4.88
N HIS A 322 18.59 4.98 -5.17
CA HIS A 322 18.13 5.99 -6.10
C HIS A 322 17.87 7.32 -5.41
N ASN A 323 17.84 8.39 -6.22
CA ASN A 323 17.43 9.71 -5.77
C ASN A 323 16.11 10.09 -6.45
N SER A 324 15.05 10.20 -5.67
CA SER A 324 13.72 10.60 -6.14
C SER A 324 13.53 12.13 -6.21
N MET A 325 14.45 12.92 -5.61
CA MET A 325 14.41 14.38 -5.56
C MET A 325 14.98 15.01 -6.85
N VAL A 326 14.35 14.70 -7.97
CA VAL A 326 14.73 15.14 -9.32
C VAL A 326 13.60 15.94 -9.98
N TRP A 327 13.89 16.59 -11.11
CA TRP A 327 12.91 17.36 -11.91
C TRP A 327 12.25 18.52 -11.15
N LEU A 328 10.91 18.55 -11.09
CA LEU A 328 10.13 19.61 -10.46
C LEU A 328 10.04 19.46 -8.94
N TRP A 329 10.45 18.31 -8.36
CA TRP A 329 10.34 18.08 -6.92
C TRP A 329 11.07 19.13 -6.07
N PRO A 330 12.34 19.52 -6.36
CA PRO A 330 13.03 20.57 -5.62
C PRO A 330 12.28 21.91 -5.59
N ILE A 331 11.52 22.25 -6.64
CA ILE A 331 10.73 23.48 -6.70
C ILE A 331 9.52 23.37 -5.77
N LEU A 332 8.85 22.19 -5.76
CA LEU A 332 7.70 21.96 -4.90
C LEU A 332 8.04 21.99 -3.40
N GLU A 333 9.29 21.72 -3.02
CA GLU A 333 9.76 21.79 -1.62
C GLU A 333 9.73 23.19 -1.01
N VAL A 334 9.65 24.24 -1.84
CA VAL A 334 9.64 25.65 -1.38
C VAL A 334 8.23 26.11 -0.99
N PHE A 335 7.16 25.38 -1.33
CA PHE A 335 5.83 25.78 -0.88
C PHE A 335 5.59 25.36 0.59
N PRO A 336 4.98 26.21 1.42
CA PRO A 336 4.71 25.85 2.80
C PRO A 336 3.71 24.68 2.94
N LYS A 337 3.76 23.99 4.07
CA LYS A 337 2.79 22.97 4.51
C LYS A 337 2.28 23.30 5.90
N SER A 338 1.07 22.84 6.22
CA SER A 338 0.53 22.93 7.58
C SER A 338 1.31 22.02 8.54
N LYS A 339 1.67 22.55 9.73
CA LYS A 339 2.31 21.77 10.81
C LYS A 339 1.38 20.71 11.42
N LYS A 340 0.06 20.88 11.31
CA LYS A 340 -0.92 19.93 11.86
C LYS A 340 -0.77 18.48 11.35
N ARG A 341 -0.16 18.32 10.17
CA ARG A 341 0.03 17.03 9.49
C ARG A 341 1.50 16.68 9.33
N HIS A 342 2.33 17.17 10.25
CA HIS A 342 3.73 16.82 10.31
C HIS A 342 3.89 15.37 10.79
N ASP A 343 4.87 14.65 10.23
CA ASP A 343 5.17 13.26 10.59
C ASP A 343 5.88 13.17 11.96
N ASN A 344 6.73 14.14 12.29
CA ASN A 344 7.27 14.35 13.63
C ASN A 344 6.23 14.95 14.61
N PRO A 345 5.83 14.21 15.67
CA PRO A 345 4.88 14.71 16.68
C PRO A 345 5.32 16.01 17.36
N ALA A 346 6.61 16.18 17.64
CA ALA A 346 7.15 17.38 18.30
C ALA A 346 6.97 18.65 17.45
N VAL A 347 6.94 18.52 16.12
CA VAL A 347 6.68 19.64 15.20
C VAL A 347 5.17 19.92 15.07
N ARG A 348 4.33 18.90 15.31
CA ARG A 348 2.87 18.95 15.19
C ARG A 348 2.21 19.79 16.28
N GLU A 349 2.82 19.90 17.46
CA GLU A 349 2.28 20.62 18.63
C GLU A 349 2.05 22.13 18.39
N GLY A 350 2.66 22.71 17.36
CA GLY A 350 2.47 24.13 17.01
C GLY A 350 1.38 24.39 15.96
N HIS A 351 0.61 25.47 16.14
CA HIS A 351 -0.17 26.06 15.05
C HIS A 351 0.76 26.80 14.06
N GLY A 352 0.61 26.53 12.76
CA GLY A 352 1.32 27.30 11.73
C GLY A 352 1.65 26.51 10.47
N ILE A 353 2.47 27.14 9.63
CA ILE A 353 3.06 26.55 8.43
C ILE A 353 4.55 26.31 8.63
N TYR A 354 5.10 25.38 7.88
CA TYR A 354 6.54 25.11 7.82
C TYR A 354 6.98 24.90 6.38
N TRP A 355 8.27 25.07 6.12
CA TRP A 355 8.88 24.83 4.82
C TRP A 355 9.52 23.43 4.80
N PRO A 356 9.06 22.51 3.94
CA PRO A 356 9.57 21.14 3.93
C PRO A 356 11.04 21.02 3.53
N LEU A 357 11.52 21.78 2.55
CA LEU A 357 12.96 21.86 2.19
C LEU A 357 13.69 20.52 2.08
N LYS A 358 13.11 19.50 1.43
CA LYS A 358 13.69 18.15 1.30
C LYS A 358 13.92 17.44 2.64
N GLU A 359 13.14 17.80 3.64
CA GLU A 359 13.17 17.18 4.96
C GLU A 359 12.94 15.68 4.86
N ARG A 360 13.78 14.93 5.58
CA ARG A 360 13.73 13.48 5.71
C ARG A 360 12.52 13.03 6.53
N ARG A 361 12.16 11.76 6.41
CA ARG A 361 11.09 11.21 7.24
C ARG A 361 11.54 11.11 8.68
N TYR A 362 10.61 11.41 9.57
CA TYR A 362 10.76 11.12 10.99
C TYR A 362 10.73 9.61 11.22
N ILE A 363 11.76 9.08 11.89
CA ILE A 363 11.84 7.69 12.34
C ILE A 363 11.88 7.74 13.87
N GLU A 364 10.91 7.08 14.49
CA GLU A 364 10.75 7.08 15.93
C GLU A 364 11.78 6.15 16.60
N PRO A 365 12.32 6.49 17.79
CA PRO A 365 13.16 5.59 18.58
C PRO A 365 12.49 4.22 18.77
N GLY A 366 13.26 3.14 18.66
CA GLY A 366 12.73 1.77 18.76
C GLY A 366 12.03 1.27 17.49
N SER A 367 12.01 2.05 16.40
CA SER A 367 11.54 1.59 15.10
C SER A 367 12.38 0.42 14.57
N VAL A 368 11.72 -0.59 14.01
CA VAL A 368 12.40 -1.78 13.48
C VAL A 368 13.09 -1.47 12.15
N LEU A 369 14.40 -1.69 12.09
CA LEU A 369 15.18 -1.65 10.86
C LEU A 369 15.30 -3.06 10.27
N HIS A 370 15.18 -3.20 8.95
CA HIS A 370 15.47 -4.47 8.29
C HIS A 370 16.98 -4.77 8.37
N SER A 371 17.37 -6.04 8.47
CA SER A 371 18.77 -6.47 8.57
C SER A 371 19.64 -5.97 7.41
N SER A 372 19.07 -5.85 6.21
CA SER A 372 19.76 -5.30 5.03
C SER A 372 20.19 -3.84 5.21
N VAL A 373 19.54 -3.08 6.10
CA VAL A 373 19.96 -1.72 6.45
C VAL A 373 21.25 -1.78 7.25
N LEU A 374 21.30 -2.62 8.28
CA LEU A 374 22.48 -2.82 9.12
C LEU A 374 23.68 -3.31 8.29
N GLU A 375 23.44 -4.30 7.43
CA GLU A 375 24.46 -4.80 6.49
C GLU A 375 24.99 -3.70 5.56
N ARG A 376 24.11 -2.81 5.08
CA ARG A 376 24.52 -1.66 4.27
C ARG A 376 25.34 -0.65 5.07
N MET A 377 24.93 -0.34 6.30
CA MET A 377 25.66 0.58 7.19
C MET A 377 27.10 0.08 7.38
N GLU A 378 27.26 -1.21 7.65
CA GLU A 378 28.56 -1.87 7.81
C GLU A 378 29.39 -1.85 6.52
N LYS A 379 28.82 -2.26 5.38
CA LYS A 379 29.56 -2.46 4.12
C LYS A 379 29.86 -1.18 3.34
N THR A 380 28.99 -0.16 3.43
CA THR A 380 29.10 1.05 2.59
C THR A 380 29.30 2.33 3.38
N GLY A 381 29.31 2.28 4.72
CA GLY A 381 29.32 3.48 5.56
C GLY A 381 28.02 4.29 5.45
N TYR A 382 26.90 3.66 5.08
CA TYR A 382 25.61 4.32 4.99
C TYR A 382 25.18 4.81 6.38
N ALA A 383 25.02 6.13 6.56
CA ALA A 383 24.68 6.74 7.85
C ALA A 383 23.56 7.79 7.67
N PRO A 384 22.30 7.35 7.53
CA PRO A 384 21.16 8.27 7.39
C PRO A 384 20.94 9.05 8.70
N VAL A 385 21.02 10.38 8.60
CA VAL A 385 20.90 11.31 9.76
C VAL A 385 19.54 11.33 10.46
N ASN A 386 18.53 10.69 9.86
CA ASN A 386 17.20 10.57 10.44
C ASN A 386 16.97 9.27 11.21
N LEU A 387 17.99 8.41 11.34
CA LEU A 387 17.94 7.31 12.30
C LEU A 387 18.19 7.83 13.71
N PRO A 388 17.38 7.41 14.70
CA PRO A 388 17.63 7.74 16.08
C PRO A 388 18.92 7.06 16.59
N PRO A 389 19.59 7.62 17.62
CA PRO A 389 20.91 7.17 18.07
C PRO A 389 20.97 5.75 18.67
N GLU A 390 19.82 5.17 19.04
CA GLU A 390 19.72 3.93 19.83
C GLU A 390 19.18 2.73 19.03
N ASN A 391 19.24 2.77 17.69
CA ASN A 391 18.69 1.72 16.82
C ASN A 391 19.65 0.58 16.48
#